data_AF-A0A158KZX7-F1
#
_entry.id   AF-A0A158KZX7-F1
#
_cell.length_a   1.000
_cell.length_b   1.000
_cell.length_c   1.000
_cell.angle_alpha   90.00
_cell.angle_beta   90.00
_cell.angle_gamma   90.00
#
_symmetry.space_group_name_H-M   'P 1'
#
loop_
_entity.id
_entity.type
_entity.pdbx_description
1 polymer ?
#
loop_
_entity_poly.entity_id
_entity_poly.type
_entity_poly.pdbx_seq_one_letter_code
_entity_poly.pdbx_strand_id
1 'polypeptide(L)'
;MDWNRRYSLKSYLRSSLWTVPLIAVAVYAVVKPVTEMVGRWMIRQGTLDPKTGFLGLSMTGARSLLGDIVSADMAFLVFTFGSLLVAIQVAGGQYTPRIIATTLLRDNIIRGISGLFVFTLLFANRTLSWMGEDEVHQLQVFIAALFGFASVVAFLFLIDYAAKFLRPVSLVARVGEQGIAVIESVYPEPAASLPSPSEHDKGRGSPDRVVRQRGKSAIVLAVNLEMLIANAQRADIIIVFVPQVGDFVAEDEPLFYLYGKSKAIDERRLRTLVAFGTERTMEQDPMFAFRILVDIALKALSAAINDPTTAVLAIDQLHRLLRMVGKRSLHIEEITDRSGRVRVIFRTPNWQDFVHISFREIRQYGAGSLQIARRLRAAIENLIETLPEDRHDALHAELALLDRAIVLKHPFAEDLALARIPDLQGLGGSAASKANR
;
A
#
# COMPACT_ATOMS: atom_id res chain seq x y z
N MET A 1 2.46 24.90 9.82
CA MET A 1 2.89 23.50 9.94
C MET A 1 3.32 23.04 8.57
N ASP A 2 4.58 22.66 8.43
CA ASP A 2 5.23 22.34 7.16
C ASP A 2 4.59 21.14 6.46
N TRP A 3 4.64 21.11 5.12
CA TRP A 3 3.98 20.07 4.33
C TRP A 3 4.55 18.67 4.64
N ASN A 4 5.88 18.53 4.71
CA ASN A 4 6.52 17.27 5.08
C ASN A 4 6.02 16.74 6.45
N ARG A 5 5.89 17.60 7.47
CA ARG A 5 5.36 17.23 8.78
C ARG A 5 3.90 16.80 8.71
N ARG A 6 3.08 17.51 7.92
CA ARG A 6 1.67 17.14 7.68
C ARG A 6 1.58 15.80 6.94
N TYR A 7 2.45 15.58 5.96
CA TYR A 7 2.51 14.34 5.19
C TYR A 7 2.93 13.16 6.08
N SER A 8 4.03 13.27 6.82
CA SER A 8 4.49 12.26 7.77
C SER A 8 3.44 11.98 8.85
N LEU A 9 2.79 13.02 9.40
CA LEU A 9 1.72 12.83 10.38
C LEU A 9 0.50 12.13 9.76
N LYS A 10 0.06 12.54 8.57
CA LYS A 10 -1.06 11.88 7.87
C LYS A 10 -0.73 10.43 7.52
N SER A 11 0.50 10.16 7.08
CA SER A 11 0.95 8.80 6.75
C SER A 11 1.01 7.91 8.00
N TYR A 12 1.54 8.44 9.12
CA TYR A 12 1.56 7.76 10.42
C TYR A 12 0.15 7.51 10.98
N LEU A 13 -0.74 8.50 10.92
CA LEU A 13 -2.13 8.32 11.35
C LEU A 13 -2.89 7.31 10.47
N ARG A 14 -2.53 7.21 9.19
CA ARG A 14 -3.10 6.20 8.29
C ARG A 14 -2.57 4.80 8.57
N SER A 15 -1.31 4.65 9.00
CA SER A 15 -0.72 3.35 9.33
C SER A 15 -0.89 2.93 10.79
N SER A 16 -1.39 3.80 11.66
CA SER A 16 -1.56 3.48 13.07
C SER A 16 -2.92 2.83 13.36
N LEU A 17 -2.87 1.69 14.05
CA LEU A 17 -4.04 0.95 14.50
C LEU A 17 -4.83 1.67 15.62
N TRP A 18 -4.20 2.51 16.44
CA TRP A 18 -4.84 3.16 17.60
C TRP A 18 -5.70 4.38 17.24
N THR A 19 -5.57 4.89 16.03
CA THR A 19 -6.26 6.12 15.60
C THR A 19 -7.77 5.98 15.49
N VAL A 20 -8.29 4.86 14.96
CA VAL A 20 -9.75 4.63 14.88
C VAL A 20 -10.36 4.38 16.26
N PRO A 21 -9.75 3.56 17.14
CA PRO A 21 -10.13 3.51 18.56
C PRO A 21 -10.19 4.90 19.22
N LEU A 22 -9.21 5.77 18.97
CA LEU A 22 -9.20 7.11 19.54
C LEU A 22 -10.32 8.01 18.97
N ILE A 23 -10.62 7.88 17.67
CA ILE A 23 -11.79 8.51 17.06
C ILE A 23 -13.08 7.97 17.69
N ALA A 24 -13.15 6.67 17.96
CA ALA A 24 -14.30 6.04 18.62
C ALA A 24 -14.52 6.61 20.04
N VAL A 25 -13.45 6.92 20.79
CA VAL A 25 -13.57 7.64 22.07
C VAL A 25 -14.18 9.03 21.90
N ALA A 26 -13.73 9.78 20.89
CA ALA A 26 -14.29 11.11 20.60
C ALA A 26 -15.76 11.04 20.15
N VAL A 27 -16.12 10.05 19.31
CA VAL A 27 -17.51 9.78 18.91
C VAL A 27 -18.35 9.40 20.12
N TYR A 28 -17.86 8.53 20.99
CA TYR A 28 -18.51 8.16 22.25
C TYR A 28 -18.79 9.38 23.13
N ALA A 29 -17.83 10.31 23.25
CA ALA A 29 -17.97 11.52 24.07
C ALA A 29 -19.12 12.43 23.60
N VAL A 30 -19.52 12.36 22.32
CA VAL A 30 -20.67 13.09 21.77
C VAL A 30 -21.94 12.24 21.80
N VAL A 31 -21.87 11.00 21.34
CA VAL A 31 -23.04 10.12 21.20
C VAL A 31 -23.67 9.81 22.55
N LYS A 32 -22.86 9.56 23.59
CA LYS A 32 -23.41 9.21 24.91
C LYS A 32 -24.27 10.35 25.48
N PRO A 33 -23.78 11.60 25.66
CA PRO A 33 -24.64 12.70 26.13
C PRO A 33 -25.87 12.95 25.26
N VAL A 34 -25.75 12.82 23.94
CA VAL A 34 -26.90 12.99 23.01
C VAL A 34 -27.96 11.93 23.26
N THR A 35 -27.59 10.65 23.36
CA THR A 35 -28.55 9.57 23.65
C THR A 35 -29.19 9.73 25.03
N GLU A 36 -28.47 10.25 26.03
CA GLU A 36 -29.01 10.56 27.36
C GLU A 36 -29.99 11.74 27.32
N MET A 37 -29.68 12.77 26.53
CA MET A 37 -30.56 13.91 26.32
C MET A 37 -31.85 13.49 25.62
N VAL A 38 -31.75 12.66 24.58
CA VAL A 38 -32.91 12.09 23.87
C VAL A 38 -33.74 11.22 24.80
N GLY A 39 -33.11 10.33 25.58
CA GLY A 39 -33.82 9.51 26.57
C GLY A 39 -34.61 10.36 27.57
N ARG A 40 -33.98 11.40 28.15
CA ARG A 40 -34.66 12.34 29.06
C ARG A 40 -35.76 13.18 28.38
N TRP A 41 -35.63 13.46 27.09
CA TRP A 41 -36.65 14.16 26.32
C TRP A 41 -37.87 13.27 26.06
N MET A 42 -37.65 12.02 25.66
CA MET A 42 -38.74 11.04 25.44
C MET A 42 -39.50 10.71 26.74
N ILE A 43 -38.79 10.58 27.86
CA ILE A 43 -39.42 10.41 29.18
C ILE A 43 -40.29 11.62 29.53
N ARG A 44 -39.79 12.86 29.31
CA ARG A 44 -40.57 14.10 29.54
C ARG A 44 -41.80 14.23 28.65
N GLN A 45 -41.77 13.68 27.44
CA GLN A 45 -42.88 13.64 26.50
C GLN A 45 -43.89 12.52 26.81
N GLY A 46 -43.62 11.65 27.80
CA GLY A 46 -44.48 10.51 28.14
C GLY A 46 -44.48 9.38 27.10
N THR A 47 -43.55 9.40 26.13
CA THR A 47 -43.47 8.38 25.06
C THR A 47 -42.68 7.13 25.48
N LEU A 48 -41.93 7.21 26.57
CA LEU A 48 -41.13 6.12 27.12
C LEU A 48 -41.46 5.98 28.62
N ASP A 49 -42.00 4.82 29.01
CA ASP A 49 -42.08 4.44 30.42
C ASP A 49 -40.67 4.03 30.91
N PRO A 50 -40.11 4.72 31.93
CA PRO A 50 -38.81 4.39 32.50
C PRO A 50 -38.69 2.94 32.98
N LYS A 51 -39.81 2.31 33.38
CA LYS A 51 -39.81 0.97 34.00
C LYS A 51 -39.97 -0.17 32.99
N THR A 52 -40.76 0.03 31.93
CA THR A 52 -41.15 -1.04 30.99
C THR A 52 -40.72 -0.81 29.55
N GLY A 53 -40.18 0.36 29.19
CA GLY A 53 -39.77 0.67 27.83
C GLY A 53 -38.68 -0.27 27.29
N PHE A 54 -38.84 -0.72 26.03
CA PHE A 54 -37.94 -1.60 25.28
C PHE A 54 -37.77 -3.04 25.81
N LEU A 55 -36.83 -3.26 26.73
CA LEU A 55 -36.42 -4.63 27.14
C LEU A 55 -37.08 -5.08 28.44
N GLY A 56 -37.60 -4.16 29.27
CA GLY A 56 -38.24 -4.48 30.54
C GLY A 56 -37.34 -5.25 31.52
N LEU A 57 -36.02 -5.07 31.43
CA LEU A 57 -35.06 -5.82 32.24
C LEU A 57 -35.08 -5.36 33.69
N SER A 58 -34.93 -6.31 34.62
CA SER A 58 -34.64 -6.00 36.03
C SER A 58 -33.27 -5.34 36.17
N MET A 59 -33.03 -4.65 37.29
CA MET A 59 -31.74 -4.01 37.57
C MET A 59 -30.57 -5.02 37.54
N THR A 60 -30.79 -6.20 38.11
CA THR A 60 -29.82 -7.30 38.09
C THR A 60 -29.58 -7.80 36.66
N GLY A 61 -30.62 -7.98 35.86
CA GLY A 61 -30.51 -8.39 34.46
C GLY A 61 -29.77 -7.37 33.60
N ALA A 62 -30.07 -6.07 33.76
CA ALA A 62 -29.42 -4.99 33.04
C ALA A 62 -27.92 -4.87 33.40
N ARG A 63 -27.58 -4.93 34.70
CA ARG A 63 -26.18 -4.92 35.15
C ARG A 63 -25.41 -6.14 34.66
N SER A 64 -26.01 -7.33 34.70
CA SER A 64 -25.40 -8.56 34.18
C SER A 64 -25.12 -8.44 32.69
N LEU A 65 -26.12 -8.06 31.89
CA LEU A 65 -25.97 -7.92 30.43
C LEU A 65 -24.87 -6.92 30.05
N LEU A 66 -24.84 -5.75 30.71
CA LEU A 66 -23.78 -4.76 30.46
C LEU A 66 -22.41 -5.28 30.89
N GLY A 67 -22.31 -5.99 32.01
CA GLY A 67 -21.07 -6.62 32.46
C GLY A 67 -20.56 -7.69 31.50
N ASP A 68 -21.47 -8.51 30.94
CA ASP A 68 -21.16 -9.52 29.93
C ASP A 68 -20.65 -8.88 28.64
N ILE A 69 -21.28 -7.78 28.19
CA ILE A 69 -20.84 -7.01 27.01
C ILE A 69 -19.44 -6.43 27.23
N VAL A 70 -19.19 -5.79 28.38
CA VAL A 70 -17.86 -5.24 28.71
C VAL A 70 -16.80 -6.34 28.71
N SER A 71 -17.11 -7.50 29.30
CA SER A 71 -16.19 -8.64 29.36
C SER A 71 -15.92 -9.24 27.97
N ALA A 72 -16.96 -9.39 27.15
CA ALA A 72 -16.84 -9.90 25.78
C ALA A 72 -16.03 -8.96 24.88
N ASP A 73 -16.32 -7.65 24.89
CA ASP A 73 -15.58 -6.67 24.08
C ASP A 73 -14.11 -6.57 24.49
N MET A 74 -13.82 -6.69 25.80
CA MET A 74 -12.43 -6.76 26.28
C MET A 74 -11.70 -7.98 25.71
N ALA A 75 -12.34 -9.15 25.76
CA ALA A 75 -11.77 -10.37 25.17
C ALA A 75 -11.58 -10.25 23.65
N PHE A 76 -12.54 -9.66 22.94
CA PHE A 76 -12.45 -9.42 21.50
C PHE A 76 -11.31 -8.46 21.14
N LEU A 77 -11.09 -7.40 21.92
CA LEU A 77 -9.94 -6.50 21.73
C LEU A 77 -8.61 -7.22 21.92
N VAL A 78 -8.47 -7.98 23.01
CA VAL A 78 -7.24 -8.76 23.28
C VAL A 78 -6.99 -9.76 22.16
N PHE A 79 -8.02 -10.48 21.70
CA PHE A 79 -7.91 -11.39 20.57
C PHE A 79 -7.52 -10.67 19.27
N THR A 80 -8.10 -9.51 19.00
CA THR A 80 -7.82 -8.74 17.77
C THR A 80 -6.34 -8.31 17.73
N PHE A 81 -5.81 -7.76 18.81
CA PHE A 81 -4.39 -7.41 18.87
C PHE A 81 -3.47 -8.63 18.91
N GLY A 82 -3.86 -9.70 19.60
CA GLY A 82 -3.10 -10.96 19.65
C GLY A 82 -3.00 -11.63 18.28
N SER A 83 -4.11 -11.76 17.56
CA SER A 83 -4.14 -12.32 16.20
C SER A 83 -3.35 -11.48 15.20
N LEU A 84 -3.36 -10.14 15.33
CA LEU A 84 -2.51 -9.25 14.54
C LEU A 84 -1.02 -9.50 14.80
N LEU A 85 -0.61 -9.71 16.05
CA LEU A 85 0.78 -9.99 16.38
C LEU A 85 1.24 -11.32 15.77
N VAL A 86 0.40 -12.36 15.86
CA VAL A 86 0.65 -13.65 15.21
C VAL A 86 0.71 -13.49 13.69
N ALA A 87 -0.19 -12.70 13.11
CA ALA A 87 -0.20 -12.41 11.69
C ALA A 87 1.10 -11.73 11.23
N ILE A 88 1.61 -10.77 12.01
CA ILE A 88 2.91 -10.12 11.77
C ILE A 88 4.06 -11.12 11.85
N GLN A 89 4.04 -12.02 12.83
CA GLN A 89 5.06 -13.07 12.97
C GLN A 89 5.07 -14.04 11.79
N VAL A 90 3.89 -14.54 11.39
CA VAL A 90 3.74 -15.43 10.23
C VAL A 90 4.17 -14.71 8.96
N ALA A 91 3.75 -13.46 8.79
CA ALA A 91 4.11 -12.70 7.60
C ALA A 91 5.62 -12.39 7.53
N GLY A 92 6.27 -12.12 8.66
CA GLY A 92 7.72 -11.92 8.72
C GLY A 92 8.53 -13.20 8.51
N GLY A 93 7.99 -14.35 8.92
CA GLY A 93 8.64 -15.66 8.73
C GLY A 93 8.47 -16.23 7.32
N GLN A 94 7.26 -16.17 6.78
CA GLN A 94 6.91 -16.74 5.48
C GLN A 94 7.11 -15.77 4.31
N TYR A 95 6.99 -14.46 4.54
CA TYR A 95 7.19 -13.44 3.53
C TYR A 95 8.34 -12.48 3.88
N THR A 96 8.30 -11.28 3.33
CA THR A 96 9.40 -10.33 3.41
C THR A 96 9.04 -9.21 4.40
N PRO A 97 10.00 -8.70 5.19
CA PRO A 97 9.75 -7.65 6.18
C PRO A 97 9.05 -6.40 5.61
N ARG A 98 9.23 -6.13 4.31
CA ARG A 98 8.64 -4.97 3.59
C ARG A 98 7.12 -5.02 3.47
N ILE A 99 6.51 -6.21 3.56
CA ILE A 99 5.05 -6.37 3.50
C ILE A 99 4.39 -5.93 4.80
N ILE A 100 5.05 -6.17 5.94
CA ILE A 100 4.50 -5.92 7.28
C ILE A 100 4.16 -4.43 7.44
N ALA A 101 5.11 -3.57 7.06
CA ALA A 101 4.97 -2.11 7.18
C ALA A 101 3.86 -1.53 6.29
N THR A 102 3.57 -2.17 5.15
CA THR A 102 2.68 -1.61 4.12
C THR A 102 1.25 -2.12 4.21
N THR A 103 1.05 -3.39 4.60
CA THR A 103 -0.23 -4.08 4.37
C THR A 103 -0.99 -4.44 5.65
N LEU A 104 -0.30 -4.89 6.71
CA LEU A 104 -0.93 -5.40 7.94
C LEU A 104 -1.47 -4.27 8.85
N LEU A 105 -0.73 -3.18 9.01
CA LEU A 105 -1.08 -2.10 9.94
C LEU A 105 -2.09 -1.08 9.35
N ARG A 106 -2.33 -1.13 8.04
CA ARG A 106 -3.20 -0.19 7.31
C ARG A 106 -4.62 -0.68 7.10
N ASP A 107 -4.99 -1.84 7.61
CA ASP A 107 -6.30 -2.42 7.31
C ASP A 107 -7.45 -1.68 8.02
N ASN A 108 -8.29 -1.01 7.23
CA ASN A 108 -9.41 -0.23 7.74
C ASN A 108 -10.51 -1.10 8.36
N ILE A 109 -10.63 -2.37 7.94
CA ILE A 109 -11.63 -3.29 8.49
C ILE A 109 -11.27 -3.61 9.93
N ILE A 110 -10.02 -4.02 10.18
CA ILE A 110 -9.56 -4.35 11.53
C ILE A 110 -9.63 -3.13 12.43
N ARG A 111 -9.24 -1.94 11.93
CA ARG A 111 -9.33 -0.67 12.67
C ARG A 111 -10.77 -0.30 13.01
N GLY A 112 -11.71 -0.50 12.08
CA GLY A 112 -13.13 -0.23 12.28
C GLY A 112 -13.75 -1.15 13.33
N ILE A 113 -13.45 -2.45 13.26
CA ILE A 113 -13.93 -3.45 14.22
C ILE A 113 -13.35 -3.18 15.62
N SER A 114 -12.05 -2.89 15.73
CA SER A 114 -11.44 -2.48 17.01
C SER A 114 -12.05 -1.19 17.55
N GLY A 115 -12.38 -0.23 16.68
CA GLY A 115 -13.08 0.99 17.05
C GLY A 115 -14.48 0.71 17.61
N LEU A 116 -15.24 -0.20 16.98
CA LEU A 116 -16.54 -0.65 17.48
C LEU A 116 -16.41 -1.28 18.87
N PHE A 117 -15.47 -2.20 19.09
CA PHE A 117 -15.28 -2.83 20.41
C PHE A 117 -14.93 -1.81 21.49
N VAL A 118 -14.03 -0.85 21.21
CA VAL A 118 -13.72 0.22 22.16
C VAL A 118 -14.94 1.11 22.43
N PHE A 119 -15.70 1.46 21.39
CA PHE A 119 -16.92 2.24 21.54
C PHE A 119 -17.96 1.53 22.41
N THR A 120 -18.27 0.27 22.10
CA THR A 120 -19.26 -0.55 22.82
C THR A 120 -18.83 -0.74 24.27
N LEU A 121 -17.55 -1.04 24.51
CA LEU A 121 -16.98 -1.19 25.85
C LEU A 121 -17.13 0.09 26.68
N LEU A 122 -16.78 1.26 26.12
CA LEU A 122 -16.92 2.55 26.81
C LEU A 122 -18.39 2.89 27.07
N PHE A 123 -19.26 2.64 26.08
CA PHE A 123 -20.69 2.90 26.20
C PHE A 123 -21.34 2.03 27.27
N ALA A 124 -21.05 0.72 27.28
CA ALA A 124 -21.58 -0.23 28.24
C ALA A 124 -21.03 0.05 29.66
N ASN A 125 -19.72 0.28 29.80
CA ASN A 125 -19.10 0.59 31.08
C ASN A 125 -19.62 1.91 31.69
N ARG A 126 -19.80 2.95 30.85
CA ARG A 126 -20.38 4.21 31.32
C ARG A 126 -21.83 4.05 31.74
N THR A 127 -22.62 3.27 30.99
CA THR A 127 -24.02 3.00 31.32
C THR A 127 -24.12 2.22 32.63
N LEU A 128 -23.22 1.26 32.86
CA LEU A 128 -23.12 0.51 34.11
C LEU A 128 -22.75 1.43 35.29
N SER A 129 -21.73 2.28 35.12
CA SER A 129 -21.27 3.22 36.16
C SER A 129 -22.29 4.30 36.50
N TRP A 130 -23.16 4.67 35.57
CA TRP A 130 -24.17 5.70 35.78
C TRP A 130 -25.48 5.16 36.35
N MET A 131 -25.71 3.84 36.30
CA MET A 131 -26.90 3.20 36.84
C MET A 131 -26.86 3.21 38.38
N GLY A 132 -27.71 4.03 39.01
CA GLY A 132 -27.92 4.08 40.47
C GLY A 132 -28.61 2.84 41.03
N GLU A 133 -29.20 2.89 42.23
CA GLU A 133 -29.91 1.72 42.80
C GLU A 133 -31.38 1.61 42.35
N ASP A 134 -32.02 2.72 41.99
CA ASP A 134 -33.49 2.78 41.88
C ASP A 134 -34.07 2.84 40.45
N GLU A 135 -33.27 3.18 39.42
CA GLU A 135 -33.77 3.33 38.04
C GLU A 135 -32.87 2.68 36.97
N VAL A 136 -33.47 1.80 36.16
CA VAL A 136 -32.84 1.22 34.98
C VAL A 136 -33.02 2.15 33.80
N HIS A 137 -31.90 2.60 33.21
CA HIS A 137 -31.93 3.39 31.98
C HIS A 137 -32.16 2.48 30.76
N GLN A 138 -33.38 1.94 30.59
CA GLN A 138 -33.71 0.90 29.62
C GLN A 138 -33.27 1.22 28.18
N LEU A 139 -33.45 2.46 27.71
CA LEU A 139 -33.00 2.90 26.38
C LEU A 139 -31.48 2.74 26.21
N GLN A 140 -30.71 3.06 27.24
CA GLN A 140 -29.25 2.97 27.21
C GLN A 140 -28.81 1.51 27.24
N VAL A 141 -29.49 0.66 28.01
CA VAL A 141 -29.24 -0.79 28.03
C VAL A 141 -29.57 -1.41 26.67
N PHE A 142 -30.67 -1.01 26.04
CA PHE A 142 -31.05 -1.46 24.70
C PHE A 142 -30.03 -1.06 23.63
N ILE A 143 -29.57 0.20 23.64
CA ILE A 143 -28.53 0.66 22.72
C ILE A 143 -27.21 -0.10 22.96
N ALA A 144 -26.83 -0.31 24.22
CA ALA A 144 -25.65 -1.10 24.56
C ALA A 144 -25.76 -2.54 24.08
N ALA A 145 -26.93 -3.17 24.23
CA ALA A 145 -27.20 -4.52 23.73
C ALA A 145 -27.11 -4.60 22.20
N LEU A 146 -27.61 -3.59 21.48
CA LEU A 146 -27.50 -3.50 20.02
C LEU A 146 -26.02 -3.44 19.59
N PHE A 147 -25.22 -2.60 20.24
CA PHE A 147 -23.79 -2.51 19.97
C PHE A 147 -23.03 -3.78 20.39
N GLY A 148 -23.41 -4.42 21.50
CA GLY A 148 -22.86 -5.71 21.93
C GLY A 148 -23.14 -6.83 20.91
N PHE A 149 -24.37 -6.89 20.39
CA PHE A 149 -24.70 -7.83 19.30
C PHE A 149 -23.90 -7.52 18.03
N ALA A 150 -23.78 -6.24 17.66
CA ALA A 150 -22.93 -5.83 16.54
C ALA A 150 -21.45 -6.21 16.76
N SER A 151 -20.93 -6.10 17.99
CA SER A 151 -19.59 -6.57 18.34
C SER A 151 -19.43 -8.08 18.12
N VAL A 152 -20.40 -8.90 18.54
CA VAL A 152 -20.34 -10.36 18.31
C VAL A 152 -20.31 -10.70 16.83
N VAL A 153 -21.18 -10.07 16.02
CA VAL A 153 -21.19 -10.28 14.55
C VAL A 153 -19.87 -9.82 13.93
N ALA A 154 -19.37 -8.65 14.33
CA ALA A 154 -18.10 -8.12 13.85
C ALA A 154 -16.91 -9.01 14.24
N PHE A 155 -16.95 -9.63 15.41
CA PHE A 155 -15.93 -10.56 15.88
C PHE A 155 -15.92 -11.87 15.06
N LEU A 156 -17.10 -12.46 14.80
CA LEU A 156 -17.20 -13.64 13.95
C LEU A 156 -16.68 -13.34 12.53
N PHE A 157 -17.03 -12.17 12.00
CA PHE A 157 -16.50 -11.69 10.73
C PHE A 157 -14.98 -11.48 10.77
N LEU A 158 -14.43 -10.94 11.86
CA LEU A 158 -12.99 -10.72 12.03
C LEU A 158 -12.21 -12.04 11.97
N ILE A 159 -12.73 -13.13 12.54
CA ILE A 159 -12.09 -14.45 12.49
C ILE A 159 -11.96 -14.94 11.04
N ASP A 160 -13.06 -14.92 10.29
CA ASP A 160 -13.05 -15.33 8.88
C ASP A 160 -12.17 -14.41 8.03
N TYR A 161 -12.22 -13.10 8.30
CA TYR A 161 -11.38 -12.09 7.64
C TYR A 161 -9.90 -12.35 7.88
N ALA A 162 -9.48 -12.53 9.13
CA ALA A 162 -8.09 -12.77 9.50
C ALA A 162 -7.55 -14.06 8.86
N ALA A 163 -8.36 -15.12 8.84
CA ALA A 163 -7.97 -16.39 8.23
C ALA A 163 -7.76 -16.29 6.71
N LYS A 164 -8.59 -15.50 6.01
CA LYS A 164 -8.44 -15.25 4.56
C LYS A 164 -7.29 -14.28 4.26
N PHE A 165 -7.11 -13.26 5.10
CA PHE A 165 -6.09 -12.24 4.95
C PHE A 165 -4.66 -12.82 4.94
N LEU A 166 -4.42 -13.88 5.72
CA LEU A 166 -3.11 -14.53 5.83
C LEU A 166 -2.73 -15.40 4.63
N ARG A 167 -3.64 -15.65 3.69
CA ARG A 167 -3.35 -16.49 2.52
C ARG A 167 -2.36 -15.79 1.58
N PRO A 168 -1.29 -16.47 1.13
CA PRO A 168 -0.29 -15.89 0.22
C PRO A 168 -0.90 -15.21 -1.01
N VAL A 169 -1.91 -15.87 -1.60
CA VAL A 169 -2.60 -15.40 -2.80
C VAL A 169 -3.25 -14.04 -2.57
N SER A 170 -3.93 -13.86 -1.43
CA SER A 170 -4.63 -12.61 -1.11
C SER A 170 -3.68 -11.46 -0.86
N LEU A 171 -2.53 -11.75 -0.23
CA LEU A 171 -1.49 -10.77 0.06
C LEU A 171 -0.79 -10.30 -1.22
N VAL A 172 -0.36 -11.24 -2.07
CA VAL A 172 0.27 -10.97 -3.36
C VAL A 172 -0.66 -10.16 -4.27
N ALA A 173 -1.95 -10.53 -4.34
CA ALA A 173 -2.94 -9.79 -5.09
C ALA A 173 -3.12 -8.35 -4.56
N ARG A 174 -3.14 -8.15 -3.24
CA ARG A 174 -3.28 -6.83 -2.62
C ARG A 174 -2.09 -5.92 -2.95
N VAL A 175 -0.86 -6.44 -2.93
CA VAL A 175 0.33 -5.69 -3.37
C VAL A 175 0.19 -5.31 -4.85
N GLY A 176 -0.31 -6.21 -5.68
CA GLY A 176 -0.63 -5.93 -7.09
C GLY A 176 -1.63 -4.77 -7.25
N GLU A 177 -2.77 -4.81 -6.54
CA GLU A 177 -3.77 -3.73 -6.59
C GLU A 177 -3.21 -2.38 -6.10
N GLN A 178 -2.44 -2.39 -5.01
CA GLN A 178 -1.77 -1.19 -4.51
C GLN A 178 -0.76 -0.64 -5.53
N GLY A 179 0.00 -1.52 -6.19
CA GLY A 179 0.92 -1.14 -7.25
C GLY A 179 0.22 -0.48 -8.44
N ILE A 180 -0.92 -1.01 -8.88
CA ILE A 180 -1.73 -0.41 -9.96
C ILE A 180 -2.20 0.99 -9.56
N ALA A 181 -2.78 1.14 -8.36
CA ALA A 181 -3.26 2.43 -7.89
C ALA A 181 -2.14 3.49 -7.84
N VAL A 182 -0.92 3.08 -7.46
CA VAL A 182 0.25 3.98 -7.45
C VAL A 182 0.69 4.31 -8.87
N ILE A 183 0.76 3.33 -9.78
CA ILE A 183 1.10 3.55 -11.20
C ILE A 183 0.12 4.53 -11.83
N GLU A 184 -1.18 4.39 -11.60
CA GLU A 184 -2.20 5.31 -12.14
C GLU A 184 -2.06 6.73 -11.58
N SER A 185 -1.65 6.85 -10.32
CA SER A 185 -1.43 8.16 -9.70
C SER A 185 -0.15 8.85 -10.18
N VAL A 186 0.92 8.09 -10.46
CA VAL A 186 2.24 8.62 -10.86
C VAL A 186 2.33 8.81 -12.37
N TYR A 187 1.70 7.91 -13.15
CA TYR A 187 1.68 7.92 -14.62
C TYR A 187 0.23 7.93 -15.15
N PRO A 188 -0.49 9.06 -15.03
CA PRO A 188 -1.90 9.14 -15.42
C PRO A 188 -2.11 9.02 -16.93
N GLU A 189 -1.16 9.51 -17.73
CA GLU A 189 -1.28 9.57 -19.18
C GLU A 189 -1.02 8.20 -19.85
N PRO A 190 -1.82 7.81 -20.84
CA PRO A 190 -1.53 6.64 -21.67
C PRO A 190 -0.27 6.87 -22.51
N ALA A 191 0.40 5.79 -22.92
CA ALA A 191 1.50 5.87 -23.87
C ALA A 191 0.97 6.48 -25.18
N ALA A 192 1.40 7.70 -25.51
CA ALA A 192 1.20 8.26 -26.83
C ALA A 192 2.09 7.53 -27.84
N SER A 193 1.63 7.37 -29.07
CA SER A 193 2.33 6.68 -30.18
C SER A 193 3.60 7.38 -30.68
N LEU A 194 4.06 8.44 -30.01
CA LEU A 194 5.29 9.15 -30.31
C LEU A 194 5.98 9.55 -29.01
N PRO A 195 7.08 8.90 -28.62
CA PRO A 195 8.03 9.49 -27.70
C PRO A 195 8.89 10.47 -28.50
N SER A 196 8.84 11.76 -28.17
CA SER A 196 10.03 12.58 -28.41
C SER A 196 11.01 12.23 -27.28
N PRO A 197 12.25 11.82 -27.57
CA PRO A 197 13.25 11.65 -26.54
C PRO A 197 13.46 13.01 -25.89
N SER A 198 13.13 13.17 -24.61
CA SER A 198 13.74 14.23 -23.81
C SER A 198 15.20 13.85 -23.55
N GLU A 199 16.04 13.88 -24.58
CA GLU A 199 17.51 13.93 -24.47
C GLU A 199 17.98 15.32 -23.97
N HIS A 200 17.23 15.98 -23.10
CA HIS A 200 17.48 17.39 -22.76
C HIS A 200 18.25 17.60 -21.44
N ASP A 201 18.57 16.56 -20.67
CA ASP A 201 19.48 16.69 -19.51
C ASP A 201 20.93 17.03 -19.94
N LYS A 202 21.30 16.79 -21.20
CA LYS A 202 22.66 17.08 -21.72
C LYS A 202 22.90 18.53 -22.14
N GLY A 203 21.85 19.36 -22.21
CA GLY A 203 21.96 20.74 -22.71
C GLY A 203 21.98 21.83 -21.63
N ARG A 204 21.70 21.49 -20.36
CA ARG A 204 21.63 22.48 -19.29
C ARG A 204 23.01 22.59 -18.66
N GLY A 205 23.59 23.79 -18.69
CA GLY A 205 24.91 24.08 -18.11
C GLY A 205 24.96 23.85 -16.60
N SER A 206 25.97 24.39 -15.92
CA SER A 206 26.05 24.31 -14.47
C SER A 206 24.83 24.97 -13.81
N PRO A 207 24.23 24.36 -12.77
CA PRO A 207 23.09 24.96 -12.09
C PRO A 207 23.48 26.26 -11.39
N ASP A 208 22.60 27.27 -11.45
CA ASP A 208 22.82 28.56 -10.80
C ASP A 208 22.87 28.43 -9.27
N ARG A 209 22.16 27.44 -8.72
CA ARG A 209 22.15 27.14 -7.29
C ARG A 209 21.83 25.67 -7.04
N VAL A 210 22.51 25.09 -6.05
CA VAL A 210 22.27 23.71 -5.58
C VAL A 210 21.69 23.76 -4.17
N VAL A 211 20.51 23.17 -3.98
CA VAL A 211 19.92 22.97 -2.67
C VAL A 211 20.26 21.57 -2.19
N ARG A 212 21.13 21.50 -1.17
CA ARG A 212 21.54 20.23 -0.55
C ARG A 212 20.60 19.82 0.58
N GLN A 213 20.53 18.53 0.85
CA GLN A 213 19.91 17.97 2.04
C GLN A 213 20.66 18.47 3.27
N ARG A 214 19.91 18.84 4.31
CA ARG A 214 20.48 19.22 5.61
C ARG A 214 19.81 18.43 6.72
N GLY A 215 20.61 17.90 7.64
CA GLY A 215 20.14 17.04 8.72
C GLY A 215 20.30 15.55 8.38
N LYS A 216 19.51 14.71 9.05
CA LYS A 216 19.71 13.26 9.02
C LYS A 216 19.48 12.66 7.63
N SER A 217 20.41 11.79 7.24
CA SER A 217 20.26 10.93 6.06
C SER A 217 19.00 10.07 6.17
N ALA A 218 18.23 10.02 5.10
CA ALA A 218 16.91 9.39 5.10
C ALA A 218 16.45 9.05 3.68
N ILE A 219 15.39 8.25 3.60
CA ILE A 219 14.77 7.84 2.33
C ILE A 219 13.74 8.89 1.91
N VAL A 220 13.73 9.27 0.63
CA VAL A 220 12.69 10.12 0.05
C VAL A 220 11.38 9.32 -0.04
N LEU A 221 10.34 9.77 0.66
CA LEU A 221 9.02 9.11 0.65
C LEU A 221 8.07 9.74 -0.37
N ALA A 222 8.08 11.06 -0.46
CA ALA A 222 7.16 11.81 -1.30
C ALA A 222 7.66 13.23 -1.55
N VAL A 223 7.18 13.80 -2.65
CA VAL A 223 7.48 15.16 -3.07
C VAL A 223 6.18 15.88 -3.43
N ASN A 224 6.02 17.11 -2.96
CA ASN A 224 4.89 17.94 -3.36
C ASN A 224 5.17 18.64 -4.70
N LEU A 225 4.85 17.95 -5.80
CA LEU A 225 5.03 18.47 -7.16
C LEU A 225 4.23 19.75 -7.41
N GLU A 226 2.97 19.83 -6.96
CA GLU A 226 2.10 21.00 -7.15
C GLU A 226 2.73 22.28 -6.57
N MET A 227 3.25 22.21 -5.34
CA MET A 227 3.91 23.34 -4.71
C MET A 227 5.28 23.62 -5.34
N LEU A 228 6.02 22.60 -5.80
CA LEU A 228 7.27 22.84 -6.54
C LEU A 228 7.00 23.63 -7.83
N ILE A 229 5.97 23.24 -8.60
CA ILE A 229 5.55 23.93 -9.82
C ILE A 229 5.13 25.37 -9.50
N ALA A 230 4.33 25.57 -8.45
CA ALA A 230 3.90 26.91 -8.05
C ALA A 230 5.07 27.82 -7.61
N ASN A 231 6.09 27.27 -6.93
CA ASN A 231 7.29 28.03 -6.57
C ASN A 231 8.16 28.32 -7.79
N ALA A 232 8.32 27.35 -8.70
CA ALA A 232 9.04 27.52 -9.96
C ALA A 232 8.40 28.60 -10.86
N GLN A 233 7.06 28.60 -10.96
CA GLN A 233 6.30 29.62 -11.71
C GLN A 233 6.46 31.02 -11.11
N ARG A 234 6.34 31.16 -9.78
CA ARG A 234 6.44 32.47 -9.10
C ARG A 234 7.82 33.10 -9.22
N ALA A 235 8.86 32.29 -9.24
CA ALA A 235 10.25 32.77 -9.35
C ALA A 235 10.77 32.78 -10.79
N ASP A 236 9.96 32.32 -11.76
CA ASP A 236 10.33 32.12 -13.16
C ASP A 236 11.65 31.33 -13.32
N ILE A 237 11.76 30.20 -12.60
CA ILE A 237 12.92 29.30 -12.65
C ILE A 237 12.51 27.89 -13.04
N ILE A 238 13.51 27.04 -13.30
CA ILE A 238 13.36 25.60 -13.44
C ILE A 238 13.96 24.92 -12.21
N ILE A 239 13.19 24.01 -11.61
CA ILE A 239 13.61 23.21 -10.46
C ILE A 239 13.80 21.77 -10.91
N VAL A 240 15.02 21.24 -10.81
CA VAL A 240 15.29 19.81 -11.01
C VAL A 240 15.36 19.12 -9.66
N PHE A 241 14.46 18.18 -9.42
CA PHE A 241 14.55 17.26 -8.29
C PHE A 241 15.50 16.12 -8.65
N VAL A 242 16.60 16.02 -7.91
CA VAL A 242 17.74 15.15 -8.24
C VAL A 242 17.51 13.69 -7.86
N PRO A 243 17.11 13.36 -6.61
CA PRO A 243 16.86 11.97 -6.23
C PRO A 243 15.54 11.45 -6.80
N GLN A 244 15.40 10.13 -6.91
CA GLN A 244 14.11 9.49 -7.17
C GLN A 244 13.38 9.21 -5.85
N VAL A 245 12.05 9.10 -5.91
CA VAL A 245 11.28 8.66 -4.74
C VAL A 245 11.67 7.21 -4.41
N GLY A 246 12.02 6.97 -3.15
CA GLY A 246 12.62 5.73 -2.67
C GLY A 246 14.14 5.80 -2.47
N ASP A 247 14.83 6.79 -3.03
CA ASP A 247 16.29 6.89 -2.85
C ASP A 247 16.66 7.28 -1.43
N PHE A 248 17.76 6.69 -0.95
CA PHE A 248 18.42 7.14 0.26
C PHE A 248 19.26 8.36 -0.09
N VAL A 249 19.05 9.45 0.63
CA VAL A 249 19.80 10.70 0.45
C VAL A 249 20.60 10.98 1.71
N ALA A 250 21.91 11.09 1.57
CA ALA A 250 22.81 11.43 2.67
C ALA A 250 22.78 12.93 3.00
N GLU A 251 23.28 13.30 4.18
CA GLU A 251 23.56 14.70 4.49
C GLU A 251 24.49 15.30 3.43
N ASP A 252 24.25 16.56 3.07
CA ASP A 252 24.97 17.31 2.04
C ASP A 252 24.80 16.83 0.58
N GLU A 253 24.04 15.77 0.30
CA GLU A 253 23.71 15.40 -1.07
C GLU A 253 22.73 16.39 -1.74
N PRO A 254 22.82 16.60 -3.06
CA PRO A 254 21.93 17.52 -3.77
C PRO A 254 20.47 17.00 -3.80
N LEU A 255 19.53 17.85 -3.37
CA LEU A 255 18.09 17.61 -3.52
C LEU A 255 17.52 18.31 -4.75
N PHE A 256 17.94 19.57 -4.96
CA PHE A 256 17.45 20.37 -6.07
C PHE A 256 18.59 21.07 -6.80
N TYR A 257 18.52 21.06 -8.13
CA TYR A 257 19.25 22.00 -8.98
C TYR A 257 18.30 23.08 -9.47
N LEU A 258 18.69 24.34 -9.31
CA LEU A 258 17.88 25.50 -9.68
C LEU A 258 18.54 26.21 -10.87
N TYR A 259 17.76 26.45 -11.92
CA TYR A 259 18.17 27.16 -13.13
C TYR A 259 17.33 28.42 -13.31
N GLY A 260 17.97 29.58 -13.44
CA GLY A 260 17.37 30.91 -13.45
C GLY A 260 17.81 31.76 -12.25
N LYS A 261 17.41 33.04 -12.20
CA LYS A 261 17.78 33.99 -11.13
C LYS A 261 17.13 33.62 -9.78
N SER A 262 17.70 32.60 -9.14
CA SER A 262 17.20 31.86 -7.97
C SER A 262 17.16 32.65 -6.64
N LYS A 263 17.57 33.92 -6.62
CA LYS A 263 17.65 34.72 -5.38
C LYS A 263 16.31 34.86 -4.64
N ALA A 264 15.18 34.61 -5.31
CA ALA A 264 13.84 34.74 -4.74
C ALA A 264 13.34 33.51 -3.96
N ILE A 265 13.97 32.33 -4.07
CA ILE A 265 13.46 31.10 -3.40
C ILE A 265 14.24 30.78 -2.11
N ASP A 266 13.48 30.62 -1.03
CA ASP A 266 13.97 30.12 0.24
C ASP A 266 14.20 28.60 0.19
N GLU A 267 15.46 28.17 0.38
CA GLU A 267 15.86 26.76 0.44
C GLU A 267 15.13 25.99 1.53
N ARG A 268 14.88 26.62 2.69
CA ARG A 268 14.19 25.96 3.80
C ARG A 268 12.79 25.55 3.37
N ARG A 269 12.11 26.42 2.61
CA ARG A 269 10.79 26.15 2.07
C ARG A 269 10.81 25.04 1.01
N LEU A 270 11.84 24.94 0.16
CA LEU A 270 11.95 23.83 -0.79
C LEU A 270 12.16 22.49 -0.07
N ARG A 271 13.02 22.46 0.96
CA ARG A 271 13.25 21.25 1.77
C ARG A 271 11.97 20.75 2.46
N THR A 272 11.06 21.64 2.86
CA THR A 272 9.78 21.23 3.48
C THR A 272 8.77 20.62 2.51
N LEU A 273 9.05 20.65 1.20
CA LEU A 273 8.25 20.00 0.15
C LEU A 273 8.67 18.55 -0.11
N VAL A 274 9.77 18.10 0.52
CA VAL A 274 10.24 16.71 0.45
C VAL A 274 9.96 16.04 1.79
N ALA A 275 9.27 14.90 1.74
CA ALA A 275 9.02 14.06 2.89
C ALA A 275 10.09 12.96 2.96
N PHE A 276 10.69 12.80 4.14
CA PHE A 276 11.70 11.79 4.42
C PHE A 276 11.20 10.76 5.44
N GLY A 277 11.75 9.55 5.38
CA GLY A 277 11.44 8.46 6.30
C GLY A 277 12.57 7.45 6.45
N THR A 278 12.40 6.54 7.40
CA THR A 278 13.35 5.45 7.68
C THR A 278 13.14 4.24 6.78
N GLU A 279 11.95 4.09 6.21
CA GLU A 279 11.56 2.97 5.35
C GLU A 279 10.85 3.48 4.09
N ARG A 280 11.06 2.81 2.95
CA ARG A 280 10.33 3.11 1.71
C ARG A 280 8.83 2.89 1.89
N THR A 281 8.02 3.70 1.21
CA THR A 281 6.56 3.57 1.15
C THR A 281 6.10 3.45 -0.28
N MET A 282 4.99 2.74 -0.51
CA MET A 282 4.42 2.61 -1.87
C MET A 282 3.72 3.89 -2.36
N GLU A 283 3.45 4.89 -1.51
CA GLU A 283 2.53 5.99 -1.84
C GLU A 283 2.90 6.79 -3.10
N GLN A 284 4.20 6.98 -3.36
CA GLN A 284 4.71 7.64 -4.56
C GLN A 284 5.89 6.87 -5.20
N ASP A 285 6.19 5.64 -4.75
CA ASP A 285 7.21 4.75 -5.33
C ASP A 285 6.51 3.57 -6.02
N PRO A 286 6.24 3.63 -7.34
CA PRO A 286 5.65 2.51 -8.07
C PRO A 286 6.59 1.30 -8.13
N MET A 287 7.91 1.50 -8.16
CA MET A 287 8.89 0.41 -8.19
C MET A 287 8.88 -0.41 -6.90
N PHE A 288 8.48 0.18 -5.77
CA PHE A 288 8.45 -0.54 -4.50
C PHE A 288 7.45 -1.71 -4.50
N ALA A 289 6.33 -1.60 -5.22
CA ALA A 289 5.38 -2.72 -5.38
C ALA A 289 6.02 -3.90 -6.15
N PHE A 290 6.76 -3.61 -7.22
CA PHE A 290 7.53 -4.61 -7.96
C PHE A 290 8.58 -5.25 -7.06
N ARG A 291 9.32 -4.44 -6.28
CA ARG A 291 10.32 -4.96 -5.36
C ARG A 291 9.73 -5.93 -4.34
N ILE A 292 8.57 -5.60 -3.76
CA ILE A 292 7.88 -6.48 -2.82
C ILE A 292 7.53 -7.82 -3.47
N LEU A 293 6.97 -7.81 -4.68
CA LEU A 293 6.62 -9.03 -5.43
C LEU A 293 7.86 -9.85 -5.79
N VAL A 294 8.94 -9.20 -6.21
CA VAL A 294 10.22 -9.87 -6.48
C VAL A 294 10.76 -10.50 -5.20
N ASP A 295 10.74 -9.79 -4.07
CA ASP A 295 11.20 -10.34 -2.79
C ASP A 295 10.37 -11.57 -2.37
N ILE A 296 9.05 -11.57 -2.63
CA ILE A 296 8.18 -12.75 -2.39
C ILE A 296 8.61 -13.90 -3.29
N ALA A 297 8.84 -13.65 -4.58
CA ALA A 297 9.30 -14.68 -5.52
C ALA A 297 10.67 -15.25 -5.09
N LEU A 298 11.63 -14.40 -4.74
CA LEU A 298 12.96 -14.83 -4.31
C LEU A 298 12.92 -15.63 -3.00
N LYS A 299 12.07 -15.23 -2.05
CA LYS A 299 11.87 -15.97 -0.82
C LYS A 299 11.29 -17.35 -1.10
N ALA A 300 10.26 -17.43 -1.94
CA ALA A 300 9.65 -18.69 -2.35
C ALA A 300 10.64 -19.61 -3.11
N LEU A 301 11.51 -19.04 -3.95
CA LEU A 301 12.56 -19.77 -4.68
C LEU A 301 13.82 -20.08 -3.87
N SER A 302 13.91 -19.60 -2.63
CA SER A 302 15.06 -19.88 -1.79
C SER A 302 15.16 -21.38 -1.49
N ALA A 303 16.39 -21.88 -1.32
CA ALA A 303 16.64 -23.30 -1.04
C ALA A 303 15.93 -23.80 0.23
N ALA A 304 15.59 -22.92 1.16
CA ALA A 304 14.89 -23.25 2.40
C ALA A 304 13.38 -23.45 2.22
N ILE A 305 12.75 -22.83 1.22
CA ILE A 305 11.31 -22.90 0.99
C ILE A 305 10.99 -23.77 -0.24
N ASN A 306 11.67 -23.51 -1.36
CA ASN A 306 11.53 -24.24 -2.62
C ASN A 306 10.06 -24.39 -3.09
N ASP A 307 9.32 -23.28 -3.08
CA ASP A 307 7.92 -23.21 -3.51
C ASP A 307 7.80 -22.40 -4.83
N PRO A 308 8.02 -23.05 -6.00
CA PRO A 308 7.88 -22.39 -7.28
C PRO A 308 6.43 -21.96 -7.58
N THR A 309 5.42 -22.56 -6.96
CA THR A 309 4.01 -22.19 -7.21
C THR A 309 3.70 -20.82 -6.61
N THR A 310 4.18 -20.53 -5.40
CA THR A 310 4.06 -19.17 -4.83
C THR A 310 4.86 -18.13 -5.64
N ALA A 311 6.02 -18.50 -6.17
CA ALA A 311 6.77 -17.61 -7.06
C ALA A 311 6.03 -17.31 -8.37
N VAL A 312 5.30 -18.27 -8.94
CA VAL A 312 4.42 -18.04 -10.11
C VAL A 312 3.36 -16.99 -9.80
N LEU A 313 2.73 -17.03 -8.62
CA LEU A 313 1.73 -16.01 -8.23
C LEU A 313 2.33 -14.59 -8.20
N ALA A 314 3.56 -14.45 -7.73
CA ALA A 314 4.27 -13.17 -7.74
C ALA A 314 4.60 -12.73 -9.18
N ILE A 315 5.04 -13.66 -10.04
CA ILE A 315 5.29 -13.41 -11.47
C ILE A 315 4.00 -13.00 -12.20
N ASP A 316 2.85 -13.56 -11.83
CA ASP A 316 1.55 -13.16 -12.38
C ASP A 316 1.21 -11.71 -12.08
N GLN A 317 1.43 -11.27 -10.83
CA GLN A 317 1.22 -9.86 -10.46
C GLN A 317 2.26 -8.95 -11.12
N LEU A 318 3.53 -9.36 -11.21
CA LEU A 318 4.56 -8.60 -11.94
C LEU A 318 4.18 -8.45 -13.41
N HIS A 319 3.72 -9.52 -14.06
CA HIS A 319 3.22 -9.48 -15.44
C HIS A 319 2.05 -8.50 -15.58
N ARG A 320 1.09 -8.53 -14.65
CA ARG A 320 -0.04 -7.58 -14.62
C ARG A 320 0.43 -6.13 -14.47
N LEU A 321 1.36 -5.86 -13.55
CA LEU A 321 1.92 -4.52 -13.34
C LEU A 321 2.73 -4.03 -14.55
N LEU A 322 3.55 -4.90 -15.16
CA LEU A 322 4.31 -4.60 -16.38
C LEU A 322 3.39 -4.26 -17.55
N ARG A 323 2.30 -5.00 -17.73
CA ARG A 323 1.27 -4.68 -18.74
C ARG A 323 0.64 -3.31 -18.51
N MET A 324 0.41 -2.96 -17.24
CA MET A 324 -0.18 -1.67 -16.89
C MET A 324 0.80 -0.52 -17.17
N VAL A 325 2.02 -0.60 -16.61
CA VAL A 325 3.03 0.47 -16.71
C VAL A 325 3.57 0.61 -18.13
N GLY A 326 3.68 -0.48 -18.89
CA GLY A 326 4.13 -0.47 -20.29
C GLY A 326 3.18 0.26 -21.25
N LYS A 327 1.90 0.38 -20.87
CA LYS A 327 0.88 1.17 -21.59
C LYS A 327 0.77 2.61 -21.13
N ARG A 328 1.57 3.03 -20.14
CA ARG A 328 1.58 4.40 -19.64
C ARG A 328 2.72 5.19 -20.24
N SER A 329 2.53 6.50 -20.23
CA SER A 329 3.56 7.47 -20.57
C SER A 329 4.56 7.56 -19.42
N LEU A 330 5.68 6.84 -19.54
CA LEU A 330 6.77 6.85 -18.56
C LEU A 330 7.70 8.05 -18.77
N HIS A 331 7.11 9.22 -19.00
CA HIS A 331 7.86 10.45 -19.21
C HIS A 331 8.57 10.82 -17.91
N ILE A 332 9.88 10.61 -17.94
CA ILE A 332 10.80 11.40 -17.14
C ILE A 332 10.93 12.74 -17.87
N GLU A 333 10.76 13.83 -17.15
CA GLU A 333 11.74 14.92 -17.07
C GLU A 333 11.15 16.31 -17.06
N GLU A 334 9.98 16.61 -17.63
CA GLU A 334 9.59 18.03 -17.76
C GLU A 334 8.11 18.27 -17.48
N ILE A 335 7.81 18.70 -16.27
CA ILE A 335 6.47 19.18 -15.91
C ILE A 335 6.37 20.63 -16.34
N THR A 336 5.48 20.88 -17.30
CA THR A 336 5.22 22.20 -17.87
C THR A 336 4.12 22.94 -17.11
N ASP A 337 4.14 24.26 -17.19
CA ASP A 337 3.00 25.09 -16.79
C ASP A 337 1.94 25.17 -17.88
N ARG A 338 0.84 25.87 -17.59
CA ARG A 338 -0.27 26.10 -18.55
C ARG A 338 0.17 26.86 -19.82
N SER A 339 1.35 27.47 -19.81
CA SER A 339 1.93 28.17 -20.98
C SER A 339 2.91 27.29 -21.77
N GLY A 340 3.05 26.01 -21.40
CA GLY A 340 3.94 25.06 -22.07
C GLY A 340 5.41 25.21 -21.66
N ARG A 341 5.76 26.05 -20.68
CA ARG A 341 7.15 26.19 -20.21
C ARG A 341 7.46 25.16 -19.14
N VAL A 342 8.64 24.55 -19.23
CA VAL A 342 9.15 23.60 -18.23
C VAL A 342 9.38 24.31 -16.90
N ARG A 343 8.85 23.76 -15.81
CA ARG A 343 8.98 24.32 -14.46
C ARG A 343 9.66 23.38 -13.49
N VAL A 344 9.33 22.09 -13.56
CA VAL A 344 9.89 21.08 -12.66
C VAL A 344 10.39 19.91 -13.48
N ILE A 345 11.62 19.49 -13.22
CA ILE A 345 12.11 18.19 -13.64
C ILE A 345 12.01 17.23 -12.48
N PHE A 346 11.33 16.12 -12.71
CA PHE A 346 11.12 15.09 -11.72
C PHE A 346 11.51 13.74 -12.31
N ARG A 347 12.50 13.09 -11.70
CA ARG A 347 13.00 11.79 -12.14
C ARG A 347 12.08 10.68 -11.65
N THR A 348 11.44 9.99 -12.57
CA THR A 348 10.67 8.77 -12.32
C THR A 348 11.40 7.55 -12.90
N PRO A 349 11.11 6.33 -12.43
CA PRO A 349 11.64 5.12 -13.07
C PRO A 349 11.24 5.03 -14.55
N ASN A 350 12.16 4.58 -15.40
CA ASN A 350 11.90 4.32 -16.81
C ASN A 350 11.38 2.88 -17.04
N TRP A 351 11.05 2.56 -18.30
CA TRP A 351 10.60 1.22 -18.68
C TRP A 351 11.63 0.13 -18.34
N GLN A 352 12.90 0.39 -18.63
CA GLN A 352 13.98 -0.56 -18.40
C GLN A 352 14.14 -0.88 -16.90
N ASP A 353 13.95 0.09 -16.01
CA ASP A 353 14.00 -0.10 -14.57
C ASP A 353 12.93 -1.11 -14.11
N PHE A 354 11.69 -0.97 -14.59
CA PHE A 354 10.59 -1.90 -14.30
C PHE A 354 10.85 -3.30 -14.85
N VAL A 355 11.38 -3.42 -16.07
CA VAL A 355 11.71 -4.72 -16.68
C VAL A 355 12.85 -5.40 -15.91
N HIS A 356 13.92 -4.65 -15.60
CA HIS A 356 15.09 -5.16 -14.89
C HIS A 356 14.74 -5.68 -13.49
N ILE A 357 13.99 -4.89 -12.70
CA ILE A 357 13.61 -5.30 -11.34
C ILE A 357 12.73 -6.56 -11.38
N SER A 358 11.85 -6.67 -12.37
CA SER A 358 10.88 -7.78 -12.46
C SER A 358 11.53 -9.12 -12.80
N PHE A 359 12.50 -9.14 -13.71
CA PHE A 359 12.96 -10.39 -14.31
C PHE A 359 14.35 -10.85 -13.86
N ARG A 360 15.31 -9.94 -13.61
CA ARG A 360 16.72 -10.32 -13.49
C ARG A 360 17.02 -11.21 -12.29
N GLU A 361 16.57 -10.80 -11.10
CA GLU A 361 16.78 -11.58 -9.88
C GLU A 361 15.99 -12.89 -9.92
N ILE A 362 14.71 -12.84 -10.35
CA ILE A 362 13.88 -14.06 -10.45
C ILE A 362 14.50 -15.05 -11.44
N ARG A 363 15.04 -14.59 -12.58
CA ARG A 363 15.79 -15.45 -13.51
C ARG A 363 17.00 -16.09 -12.82
N GLN A 364 17.79 -15.30 -12.09
CA GLN A 364 19.02 -15.78 -11.45
C GLN A 364 18.75 -16.94 -10.47
N TYR A 365 17.69 -16.85 -9.68
CA TYR A 365 17.34 -17.87 -8.69
C TYR A 365 16.37 -18.94 -9.23
N GLY A 366 15.58 -18.62 -10.24
CA GLY A 366 14.47 -19.44 -10.72
C GLY A 366 14.72 -20.20 -12.02
N ALA A 367 15.75 -19.86 -12.82
CA ALA A 367 15.95 -20.49 -14.14
C ALA A 367 16.19 -22.02 -14.07
N GLY A 368 16.61 -22.55 -12.93
CA GLY A 368 16.73 -24.00 -12.71
C GLY A 368 15.39 -24.72 -12.48
N SER A 369 14.32 -23.99 -12.18
CA SER A 369 12.97 -24.57 -12.10
C SER A 369 12.27 -24.45 -13.45
N LEU A 370 11.85 -25.59 -14.02
CA LEU A 370 11.09 -25.64 -15.27
C LEU A 370 9.82 -24.75 -15.17
N GLN A 371 9.10 -24.84 -14.06
CA GLN A 371 7.90 -24.06 -13.80
C GLN A 371 8.16 -22.54 -13.94
N ILE A 372 9.26 -22.06 -13.37
CA ILE A 372 9.60 -20.64 -13.38
C ILE A 372 10.14 -20.20 -14.73
N ALA A 373 11.07 -20.96 -15.33
CA ALA A 373 11.63 -20.63 -16.63
C ALA A 373 10.52 -20.48 -17.70
N ARG A 374 9.59 -21.44 -17.73
CA ARG A 374 8.47 -21.46 -18.68
C ARG A 374 7.46 -20.34 -18.42
N ARG A 375 7.19 -20.04 -17.14
CA ARG A 375 6.29 -18.93 -16.77
C ARG A 375 6.88 -17.56 -17.07
N LEU A 376 8.18 -17.35 -16.82
CA LEU A 376 8.89 -16.12 -17.16
C LEU A 376 8.86 -15.88 -18.67
N ARG A 377 9.16 -16.92 -19.47
CA ARG A 377 9.04 -16.86 -20.92
C ARG A 377 7.64 -16.45 -21.37
N ALA A 378 6.61 -17.12 -20.85
CA ALA A 378 5.23 -16.79 -21.18
C ALA A 378 4.84 -15.34 -20.81
N ALA A 379 5.35 -14.80 -19.69
CA ALA A 379 5.15 -13.39 -19.35
C ALA A 379 5.80 -12.47 -20.38
N ILE A 380 7.07 -12.71 -20.71
CA ILE A 380 7.86 -11.84 -21.60
C ILE A 380 7.27 -11.86 -23.01
N GLU A 381 6.99 -13.05 -23.57
CA GLU A 381 6.39 -13.19 -24.89
C GLU A 381 5.02 -12.51 -24.97
N ASN A 382 4.19 -12.65 -23.94
CA ASN A 382 2.89 -11.99 -23.91
C ASN A 382 3.00 -10.46 -23.76
N LEU A 383 4.03 -9.95 -23.10
CA LEU A 383 4.32 -8.50 -23.05
C LEU A 383 4.76 -7.99 -24.42
N ILE A 384 5.61 -8.73 -25.14
CA ILE A 384 6.01 -8.40 -26.52
C ILE A 384 4.78 -8.38 -27.44
N GLU A 385 3.89 -9.38 -27.34
CA GLU A 385 2.67 -9.44 -28.15
C GLU A 385 1.70 -8.26 -27.92
N THR A 386 1.75 -7.58 -26.77
CA THR A 386 0.66 -6.66 -26.36
C THR A 386 1.07 -5.26 -25.96
N LEU A 387 2.36 -4.99 -25.85
CA LEU A 387 2.90 -3.65 -25.62
C LEU A 387 3.39 -3.04 -26.95
N PRO A 388 3.48 -1.71 -27.05
CA PRO A 388 3.98 -1.06 -28.25
C PRO A 388 5.47 -1.39 -28.51
N GLU A 389 5.90 -1.26 -29.77
CA GLU A 389 7.24 -1.67 -30.23
C GLU A 389 8.39 -1.00 -29.48
N ASP A 390 8.22 0.25 -29.02
CA ASP A 390 9.21 0.98 -28.22
C ASP A 390 9.56 0.31 -26.88
N ARG A 391 8.74 -0.65 -26.43
CA ARG A 391 8.97 -1.44 -25.21
C ARG A 391 9.70 -2.76 -25.46
N HIS A 392 9.80 -3.22 -26.72
CA HIS A 392 10.21 -4.59 -27.05
C HIS A 392 11.69 -4.86 -26.79
N ASP A 393 12.58 -3.89 -27.02
CA ASP A 393 14.02 -4.08 -26.88
C ASP A 393 14.44 -4.60 -25.49
N ALA A 394 13.88 -4.00 -24.43
CA ALA A 394 14.16 -4.43 -23.06
C ALA A 394 13.65 -5.85 -22.77
N LEU A 395 12.52 -6.23 -23.36
CA LEU A 395 11.92 -7.56 -23.20
C LEU A 395 12.71 -8.63 -23.96
N HIS A 396 13.14 -8.33 -25.19
CA HIS A 396 14.01 -9.22 -25.98
C HIS A 396 15.36 -9.46 -25.29
N ALA A 397 15.93 -8.43 -24.67
CA ALA A 397 17.15 -8.58 -23.87
C ALA A 397 16.95 -9.57 -22.71
N GLU A 398 15.85 -9.45 -21.95
CA GLU A 398 15.58 -10.37 -20.85
C GLU A 398 15.25 -11.79 -21.33
N LEU A 399 14.58 -11.96 -22.49
CA LEU A 399 14.34 -13.27 -23.10
C LEU A 399 15.66 -13.96 -23.50
N ALA A 400 16.57 -13.23 -24.14
CA ALA A 400 17.88 -13.75 -24.53
C ALA A 400 18.72 -14.15 -23.30
N LEU A 401 18.65 -13.36 -22.22
CA LEU A 401 19.32 -13.70 -20.98
C LEU A 401 18.68 -14.90 -20.27
N LEU A 402 17.36 -15.06 -20.33
CA LEU A 402 16.65 -16.25 -19.85
C LEU A 402 17.12 -17.50 -20.60
N ASP A 403 17.24 -17.44 -21.92
CA ASP A 403 17.75 -18.53 -22.73
C ASP A 403 19.17 -18.95 -22.33
N ARG A 404 20.06 -17.98 -22.11
CA ARG A 404 21.42 -18.25 -21.60
C ARG A 404 21.38 -18.91 -20.21
N ALA A 405 20.49 -18.48 -19.33
CA ALA A 405 20.36 -19.04 -17.98
C ALA A 405 19.81 -20.47 -18.00
N ILE A 406 18.86 -20.78 -18.88
CA ILE A 406 18.30 -22.13 -19.05
C ILE A 406 19.39 -23.10 -19.49
N VAL A 407 20.20 -22.73 -20.50
CA VAL A 407 21.30 -23.57 -21.00
C VAL A 407 22.29 -23.93 -19.88
N LEU A 408 22.59 -22.99 -18.99
CA LEU A 408 23.50 -23.21 -17.87
C LEU A 408 22.91 -24.09 -16.75
N LYS A 409 21.59 -24.17 -16.62
CA LYS A 409 20.92 -24.80 -15.48
C LYS A 409 20.31 -26.17 -15.79
N HIS A 410 20.06 -26.48 -17.07
CA HIS A 410 19.45 -27.73 -17.52
C HIS A 410 20.45 -28.51 -18.41
N PRO A 411 21.15 -29.52 -17.87
CA PRO A 411 22.17 -30.25 -18.62
C PRO A 411 21.58 -31.26 -19.63
N PHE A 412 20.34 -31.72 -19.41
CA PHE A 412 19.66 -32.67 -20.29
C PHE A 412 18.93 -31.94 -21.43
N ALA A 413 19.02 -32.48 -22.64
CA ALA A 413 18.46 -31.85 -23.84
C ALA A 413 16.93 -31.78 -23.80
N GLU A 414 16.29 -32.77 -23.20
CA GLU A 414 14.85 -32.91 -23.01
C GLU A 414 14.31 -31.80 -22.09
N ASP A 415 14.97 -31.60 -20.94
CA ASP A 415 14.62 -30.55 -19.99
C ASP A 415 14.84 -29.15 -20.57
N LEU A 416 15.92 -28.98 -21.34
CA LEU A 416 16.20 -27.73 -22.05
C LEU A 416 15.13 -27.40 -23.10
N ALA A 417 14.67 -28.40 -23.86
CA ALA A 417 13.58 -28.23 -24.81
C ALA A 417 12.28 -27.84 -24.10
N LEU A 418 11.96 -28.51 -22.99
CA LEU A 418 10.79 -28.19 -22.17
C LEU A 418 10.87 -26.80 -21.53
N ALA A 419 12.03 -26.39 -21.01
CA ALA A 419 12.23 -25.08 -20.37
C ALA A 419 12.02 -23.92 -21.34
N ARG A 420 12.21 -24.15 -22.65
CA ARG A 420 12.02 -23.17 -23.72
C ARG A 420 10.59 -23.03 -24.21
N ILE A 421 9.68 -23.90 -23.78
CA ILE A 421 8.27 -23.80 -24.19
C ILE A 421 7.53 -22.90 -23.18
N PRO A 422 6.87 -21.82 -23.61
CA PRO A 422 6.10 -20.96 -22.72
C PRO A 422 4.96 -21.74 -22.05
N ASP A 423 4.71 -21.43 -20.78
CA ASP A 423 3.62 -22.03 -20.01
C ASP A 423 2.93 -20.96 -19.16
N LEU A 424 1.64 -20.76 -19.42
CA LEU A 424 0.84 -19.77 -18.71
C LEU A 424 0.58 -20.17 -17.25
N GLN A 425 0.58 -21.47 -16.95
CA GLN A 425 0.37 -21.99 -15.59
C GLN A 425 1.69 -22.34 -14.90
N GLY A 426 2.73 -22.62 -15.68
CA GLY A 426 4.00 -23.15 -15.18
C GLY A 426 3.90 -24.61 -14.68
N LEU A 427 2.76 -25.27 -14.85
CA LEU A 427 2.49 -26.63 -14.35
C LEU A 427 2.71 -27.74 -15.41
N GLY A 428 3.32 -27.40 -16.55
CA GLY A 428 3.56 -28.34 -17.65
C GLY A 428 2.42 -28.38 -18.69
N GLY A 429 1.54 -27.38 -18.70
CA GLY A 429 0.44 -27.30 -19.67
C GLY A 429 0.95 -27.08 -21.10
N SER A 430 0.51 -27.92 -22.03
CA SER A 430 0.93 -27.90 -23.43
C SER A 430 0.36 -26.69 -24.18
N ALA A 431 1.19 -25.72 -24.53
CA ALA A 431 0.87 -24.74 -25.57
C ALA A 431 1.09 -25.33 -26.98
N ALA A 432 0.51 -26.50 -27.26
CA ALA A 432 0.41 -27.04 -28.61
C ALA A 432 -0.79 -26.44 -29.41
N SER A 433 -1.52 -25.48 -28.85
CA SER A 433 -2.80 -25.00 -29.44
C SER A 433 -2.74 -23.68 -30.21
N LYS A 434 -1.58 -23.05 -30.43
CA LYS A 434 -1.47 -21.80 -31.23
C LYS A 434 -0.88 -21.99 -32.64
N ALA A 435 -0.76 -23.23 -33.14
CA ALA A 435 -0.33 -23.50 -34.51
C ALA A 435 -1.46 -23.48 -35.56
N ASN A 436 -2.67 -23.03 -35.21
CA ASN A 436 -3.79 -22.87 -36.16
C ASN A 436 -4.66 -21.69 -35.73
N ARG A 437 -4.27 -20.46 -36.10
CA ARG A 437 -5.18 -19.34 -36.37
C ARG A 437 -4.48 -18.19 -37.07
#